data_AF-A0A383D1W1-F1
#
_entry.id   AF-A0A383D1W1-F1
#
_cell.length_a   1.000
_cell.length_b   1.000
_cell.length_c   1.000
_cell.angle_alpha   90.00
_cell.angle_beta   90.00
_cell.angle_gamma   90.00
#
_symmetry.space_group_name_H-M   'P 1'
#
loop_
_entity.id
_entity.type
_entity.pdbx_description
1 polymer ?
#
loop_
_entity_poly.entity_id
_entity_poly.type
_entity_poly.pdbx_seq_one_letter_code
_entity_poly.pdbx_strand_id
1 'polypeptide(L)'
;MQITMFSGEPAAAKANLIVYGIFSGKKSENAAYDAHRKELGKGFAQALKRRDFSGKAGQKFSLQTLNGTGSAEMVVLGLGDSAKVTSNTILNLAGEAVKAANGAGVSSVA
;
A
#
# COMPACT_ATOMS: atom_id res chain seq x y z
N MET A 1 -14.08 13.20 8.60
CA MET A 1 -13.00 12.20 8.42
C MET A 1 -12.63 11.67 9.80
N GLN A 2 -12.80 10.38 10.03
CA GLN A 2 -12.44 9.75 11.31
C GLN A 2 -11.09 9.05 11.12
N ILE A 3 -10.09 9.44 11.92
CA ILE A 3 -8.76 8.83 11.90
C ILE A 3 -8.68 7.94 13.13
N THR A 4 -8.32 6.68 12.95
CA THR A 4 -8.12 5.75 14.06
C THR A 4 -6.74 5.12 13.91
N MET A 5 -5.94 5.22 14.97
CA MET A 5 -4.58 4.70 15.00
C MET A 5 -4.55 3.44 15.84
N PHE A 6 -4.12 2.34 15.24
CA PHE A 6 -3.94 1.06 15.92
C PHE A 6 -2.48 0.63 15.79
N SER A 7 -1.96 -0.03 16.81
CA SER A 7 -0.67 -0.71 16.75
C SER A 7 -0.94 -2.21 16.58
N GLY A 8 -0.52 -2.81 15.46
CA GLY A 8 -0.80 -4.21 15.14
C GLY A 8 -0.54 -4.58 13.68
N GLU A 9 -0.93 -5.79 13.28
CA GLU A 9 -0.80 -6.27 11.91
C GLU A 9 -1.84 -5.60 10.98
N PRO A 10 -1.42 -5.01 9.84
CA PRO A 10 -2.35 -4.33 8.93
C PRO A 10 -3.32 -5.30 8.24
N ALA A 11 -3.01 -6.59 8.17
CA ALA A 11 -3.94 -7.61 7.71
C ALA A 11 -5.19 -7.74 8.61
N ALA A 12 -5.09 -7.35 9.89
CA ALA A 12 -6.21 -7.32 10.82
C ALA A 12 -7.06 -6.03 10.71
N ALA A 13 -6.61 -5.04 9.93
CA ALA A 13 -7.38 -3.82 9.72
C ALA A 13 -8.63 -4.14 8.88
N LYS A 14 -9.81 -3.93 9.45
CA LYS A 14 -11.09 -4.02 8.72
C LYS A 14 -11.29 -2.77 7.85
N ALA A 15 -10.45 -2.60 6.84
CA ALA A 15 -10.55 -1.53 5.85
C ALA A 15 -10.81 -2.11 4.46
N ASN A 16 -11.61 -1.41 3.67
CA ASN A 16 -11.92 -1.83 2.31
C ASN A 16 -10.76 -1.59 1.35
N LEU A 17 -9.88 -0.64 1.65
CA LEU A 17 -8.63 -0.36 0.95
C LEU A 17 -7.46 -0.36 1.95
N ILE A 18 -6.37 -1.07 1.62
CA ILE A 18 -5.10 -0.95 2.35
C ILE A 18 -4.04 -0.28 1.46
N VAL A 19 -3.36 0.73 2.00
CA VAL A 19 -2.31 1.48 1.30
C VAL A 19 -0.94 1.22 1.92
N TYR A 20 0.00 0.74 1.12
CA TYR A 20 1.39 0.50 1.53
C TYR A 20 2.34 1.49 0.88
N GLY A 21 3.10 2.21 1.69
CA GLY A 21 4.28 2.95 1.24
C GLY A 21 5.52 2.05 1.18
N ILE A 22 6.21 2.02 0.04
CA ILE A 22 7.46 1.26 -0.15
C ILE A 22 8.57 2.19 -0.61
N PHE A 23 9.69 2.20 0.12
CA PHE A 23 10.91 2.91 -0.26
C PHE A 23 11.63 2.24 -1.43
N SER A 24 12.39 3.03 -2.18
CA SER A 24 13.21 2.53 -3.28
C SER A 24 14.40 1.75 -2.72
N GLY A 25 14.51 0.47 -3.10
CA GLY A 25 15.55 -0.42 -2.60
C GLY A 25 15.18 -1.90 -2.77
N LYS A 26 16.16 -2.80 -2.57
CA LYS A 26 15.98 -4.24 -2.84
C LYS A 26 15.27 -5.02 -1.71
N LYS A 27 15.04 -4.42 -0.55
CA LYS A 27 14.26 -5.01 0.55
C LYS A 27 13.21 -4.02 1.01
N SER A 28 11.94 -4.40 0.94
CA SER A 28 10.90 -3.73 1.71
C SER A 28 11.27 -3.90 3.18
N GLU A 29 11.72 -2.85 3.84
CA GLU A 29 11.84 -2.83 5.32
C GLU A 29 10.46 -2.70 5.98
N ASN A 30 9.42 -3.19 5.32
CA ASN A 30 8.04 -3.09 5.75
C ASN A 30 7.53 -4.50 6.02
N ALA A 31 7.71 -4.97 7.26
CA ALA A 31 7.30 -6.30 7.71
C ALA A 31 5.78 -6.53 7.51
N ALA A 32 5.00 -5.47 7.65
CA ALA A 32 3.57 -5.43 7.42
C ALA A 32 3.20 -5.71 5.95
N TYR A 33 3.93 -5.10 5.02
CA TYR A 33 3.80 -5.39 3.59
C TYR A 33 4.23 -6.82 3.26
N ASP A 34 5.32 -7.32 3.84
CA ASP A 34 5.80 -8.69 3.56
C ASP A 34 4.88 -9.77 4.13
N ALA A 35 4.23 -9.52 5.27
CA ALA A 35 3.20 -10.41 5.83
C ALA A 35 1.99 -10.50 4.90
N HIS A 36 1.42 -9.36 4.51
CA HIS A 36 0.24 -9.33 3.62
C HIS A 36 0.58 -9.82 2.20
N ARG A 37 1.81 -9.59 1.71
CA ARG A 37 2.32 -10.16 0.47
C ARG A 37 2.37 -11.69 0.49
N LYS A 38 2.67 -12.31 1.64
CA LYS A 38 2.65 -13.78 1.76
C LYS A 38 1.23 -14.32 1.67
N GLU A 39 0.25 -13.62 2.24
CA GLU A 39 -1.17 -13.98 2.18
C GLU A 39 -1.75 -13.88 0.76
N LEU A 40 -1.36 -12.84 0.01
CA LEU A 40 -1.76 -12.66 -1.41
C LEU A 40 -1.06 -13.65 -2.37
N GLY A 41 -0.05 -14.38 -1.89
CA GLY A 41 0.63 -15.44 -2.63
C GLY A 41 1.55 -14.95 -3.76
N LYS A 42 2.03 -15.92 -4.56
CA LYS A 42 3.06 -15.70 -5.59
C LYS A 42 2.60 -14.82 -6.76
N GLY A 43 1.29 -14.73 -7.01
CA GLY A 43 0.72 -13.94 -8.11
C GLY A 43 0.98 -12.44 -7.96
N PHE A 44 0.85 -11.91 -6.74
CA PHE A 44 1.12 -10.51 -6.43
C PHE A 44 2.60 -10.14 -6.63
N ALA A 45 3.50 -10.98 -6.11
CA ALA A 45 4.94 -10.80 -6.30
C ALA A 45 5.34 -10.81 -7.79
N GLN A 46 4.68 -11.63 -8.61
CA GLN A 46 4.90 -11.65 -10.05
C GLN A 46 4.31 -10.41 -10.73
N ALA A 47 3.14 -9.93 -10.33
CA ALA A 47 2.52 -8.74 -10.88
C ALA A 47 3.38 -7.48 -10.65
N LEU A 48 3.96 -7.33 -9.45
CA LEU A 48 4.89 -6.24 -9.15
C LEU A 48 6.18 -6.32 -9.96
N LYS A 49 6.74 -7.52 -10.12
CA LYS A 49 7.91 -7.73 -10.99
C LYS A 49 7.60 -7.41 -12.46
N ARG A 50 6.43 -7.81 -12.96
CA ARG A 50 6.00 -7.53 -14.34
C ARG A 50 5.82 -6.03 -14.59
N ARG A 51 5.48 -5.25 -13.58
CA ARG A 51 5.30 -3.78 -13.68
C ARG A 51 6.56 -2.97 -13.33
N ASP A 52 7.71 -3.62 -13.13
CA ASP A 52 8.96 -2.97 -12.70
C ASP A 52 8.75 -2.04 -11.49
N PHE A 53 7.96 -2.52 -10.51
CA PHE A 53 7.73 -1.74 -9.30
C PHE A 53 8.97 -1.82 -8.41
N SER A 54 9.63 -0.68 -8.22
CA SER A 54 10.90 -0.58 -7.48
C SER A 54 10.80 0.36 -6.28
N GLY A 55 9.61 0.86 -5.94
CA GLY A 55 9.41 1.84 -4.87
C GLY A 55 9.90 3.25 -5.20
N LYS A 56 10.11 3.59 -6.47
CA LYS A 56 10.49 4.96 -6.88
C LYS A 56 9.35 5.93 -6.56
N ALA A 57 9.71 7.16 -6.22
CA ALA A 57 8.74 8.22 -5.95
C ALA A 57 7.76 8.36 -7.13
N GLY A 58 6.47 8.34 -6.82
CA GLY A 58 5.39 8.46 -7.80
C GLY A 58 4.99 7.17 -8.51
N GLN A 59 5.63 6.02 -8.22
CA GLN A 59 5.12 4.73 -8.67
C GLN A 59 3.85 4.37 -7.90
N LYS A 60 2.84 3.88 -8.62
CA LYS A 60 1.59 3.38 -8.04
C LYS A 60 1.23 2.04 -8.64
N PHE A 61 0.81 1.11 -7.79
CA PHE A 61 0.28 -0.17 -8.18
C PHE A 61 -1.00 -0.44 -7.38
N SER A 62 -2.14 -0.49 -8.06
CA SER A 62 -3.40 -0.95 -7.45
C SER A 62 -3.68 -2.38 -7.88
N LEU A 63 -4.18 -3.18 -6.95
CA LEU A 63 -4.70 -4.51 -7.21
C LEU A 63 -6.00 -4.72 -6.42
N GLN A 64 -7.02 -5.21 -7.11
CA GLN A 64 -8.21 -5.74 -6.45
C GLN A 64 -7.93 -7.15 -5.92
N THR A 65 -8.21 -7.35 -4.64
CA THR A 65 -7.99 -8.61 -3.96
C THR A 65 -9.26 -9.46 -4.09
N LEU A 66 -9.22 -10.44 -5.00
CA LEU A 66 -10.31 -11.41 -5.17
C LEU A 66 -10.21 -12.48 -4.08
N ASN A 67 -10.97 -12.29 -2.99
CA ASN A 67 -11.22 -13.20 -1.86
C ASN A 67 -10.05 -13.48 -0.89
N GLY A 68 -10.33 -13.35 0.42
CA GLY A 68 -9.59 -14.01 1.50
C GLY A 68 -8.76 -13.10 2.43
N THR A 69 -8.32 -11.95 1.95
CA THR A 69 -7.70 -10.88 2.76
C THR A 69 -8.80 -9.88 3.11
N GLY A 70 -8.91 -9.40 4.35
CA GLY A 70 -10.04 -8.59 4.86
C GLY A 70 -10.31 -7.22 4.19
N SER A 71 -9.75 -6.97 2.99
CA SER A 71 -9.85 -5.77 2.19
C SER A 71 -10.16 -6.12 0.74
N ALA A 72 -10.92 -5.26 0.06
CA ALA A 72 -11.35 -5.44 -1.34
C ALA A 72 -10.32 -4.88 -2.35
N GLU A 73 -9.48 -3.94 -1.91
CA GLU A 73 -8.45 -3.32 -2.75
C GLU A 73 -7.15 -3.09 -1.97
N MET A 74 -6.02 -3.21 -2.66
CA MET A 74 -4.69 -2.92 -2.14
C MET A 74 -3.98 -1.95 -3.09
N VAL A 75 -3.39 -0.91 -2.52
CA VAL A 75 -2.60 0.06 -3.27
C VAL A 75 -1.20 0.14 -2.68
N VAL A 76 -0.21 0.05 -3.55
CA VAL A 76 1.21 0.20 -3.20
C VAL A 76 1.73 1.48 -3.85
N LEU A 77 2.29 2.36 -3.04
CA LEU A 77 2.84 3.64 -3.44
C LEU A 77 4.35 3.64 -3.21
N GLY A 78 5.10 4.03 -4.24
CA GLY A 78 6.55 4.20 -4.16
C GLY A 78 6.89 5.53 -3.50
N LEU A 79 7.62 5.45 -2.38
CA LEU A 79 8.05 6.60 -1.58
C LEU A 79 9.38 7.21 -2.06
N GLY A 80 10.12 6.48 -2.89
CA GLY A 80 11.47 6.88 -3.29
C GLY A 80 12.50 6.60 -2.19
N ASP A 81 13.58 7.36 -2.21
CA ASP A 81 14.70 7.20 -1.29
C ASP A 81 14.30 7.61 0.14
N SER A 82 14.49 6.72 1.11
CA SER A 82 14.14 6.96 2.52
C SER A 82 14.86 8.20 3.09
N ALA A 83 16.07 8.50 2.61
CA ALA A 83 16.83 9.68 3.03
C ALA A 83 16.26 11.01 2.51
N LYS A 84 15.38 10.97 1.50
CA LYS A 84 14.80 12.16 0.85
C LYS A 84 13.33 12.37 1.18
N VAL A 85 12.79 11.58 2.10
CA VAL A 85 11.40 11.68 2.54
C VAL A 85 11.24 12.97 3.32
N THR A 86 10.31 13.80 2.87
CA THR A 86 9.92 15.05 3.53
C THR A 86 8.46 14.96 3.97
N SER A 87 8.03 15.87 4.84
CA SER A 87 6.61 16.01 5.21
C SER A 87 5.70 16.16 3.98
N ASN A 88 6.20 16.82 2.93
CA ASN A 88 5.47 16.97 1.67
C ASN A 88 5.29 15.63 0.93
N THR A 89 6.23 14.70 1.08
CA THR A 89 6.14 13.34 0.52
C THR A 89 5.03 12.55 1.21
N ILE A 90 4.90 12.71 2.54
CA ILE A 90 3.85 12.07 3.34
C ILE A 90 2.48 12.65 2.99
N LEU A 91 2.36 13.98 2.84
CA LEU A 91 1.12 14.62 2.42
C LEU A 91 0.69 14.18 1.02
N ASN A 92 1.63 14.07 0.08
CA ASN A 92 1.35 13.56 -1.26
C ASN A 92 0.89 12.10 -1.23
N LEU A 93 1.49 11.26 -0.38
CA LEU A 93 1.06 9.88 -0.17
C LEU A 93 -0.39 9.83 0.34
N ALA A 94 -0.72 10.61 1.37
CA ALA A 94 -2.07 10.69 1.90
C ALA A 94 -3.07 11.16 0.83
N GLY A 95 -2.68 12.12 0.00
CA GLY A 95 -3.48 12.57 -1.15
C GLY A 95 -3.72 11.46 -2.17
N GLU A 96 -2.70 10.68 -2.53
CA GLU A 96 -2.85 9.53 -3.44
C GLU A 96 -3.69 8.41 -2.82
N ALA A 97 -3.59 8.17 -1.52
CA ALA A 97 -4.42 7.21 -0.80
C ALA A 97 -5.91 7.61 -0.86
N VAL A 98 -6.23 8.89 -0.61
CA VAL A 98 -7.60 9.40 -0.71
C VAL A 98 -8.13 9.33 -2.15
N LYS A 99 -7.30 9.68 -3.14
CA LYS A 99 -7.70 9.54 -4.56
C LYS A 99 -7.97 8.08 -4.93
N ALA A 100 -7.15 7.15 -4.45
CA ALA A 100 -7.37 5.73 -4.67
C ALA A 100 -8.67 5.26 -4.02
N ALA A 101 -8.94 5.68 -2.78
CA ALA A 101 -10.18 5.38 -2.08
C ALA A 101 -11.43 5.86 -2.84
N ASN A 102 -11.39 7.11 -3.32
CA ASN A 102 -12.46 7.68 -4.13
C ASN A 102 -12.65 6.94 -5.45
N GLY A 103 -11.55 6.60 -6.14
CA GLY A 103 -11.61 5.84 -7.40
C GLY A 103 -12.15 4.42 -7.22
N ALA A 104 -11.89 3.81 -6.06
CA ALA A 104 -12.39 2.50 -5.67
C ALA A 104 -13.83 2.53 -5.12
N GLY A 105 -14.39 3.72 -4.84
CA GLY A 105 -15.71 3.87 -4.24
C GLY A 105 -15.80 3.36 -2.79
N VAL A 106 -14.67 3.32 -2.06
CA VAL A 106 -14.62 2.80 -0.69
C VAL A 106 -14.68 3.91 0.36
N SER A 107 -15.29 3.60 1.50
CA SER A 107 -15.45 4.52 2.63
C SER A 107 -14.44 4.33 3.78
N SER A 108 -13.60 3.29 3.73
CA SER A 108 -12.58 2.99 4.74
C SER A 108 -11.22 2.65 4.12
N VAL A 109 -10.17 3.26 4.68
CA VAL A 109 -8.77 3.12 4.24
C VAL A 109 -7.89 2.86 5.45
N ALA A 110 -6.95 1.91 5.32
CA ALA A 110 -5.90 1.62 6.30
C ALA A 110 -4.51 1.82 5.71
#